data_AF-A0A0F9LZX8-F1
#
_entry.id   AF-A0A0F9LZX8-F1
#
_cell.length_a   1.000
_cell.length_b   1.000
_cell.length_c   1.000
_cell.angle_alpha   90.00
_cell.angle_beta   90.00
_cell.angle_gamma   90.00
#
_symmetry.space_group_name_H-M   'P 1'
#
loop_
_entity.id
_entity.type
_entity.pdbx_description
1 polymer ?
#
loop_
_entity_poly.entity_id
_entity_poly.type
_entity_poly.pdbx_seq_one_letter_code
_entity_poly.pdbx_strand_id
1 'polypeptide(L)'
;MSTAKDRDSVFNEPHLRPDAGSLDPSESKAERALSKGAAGSGERYENAPSVYDEPDFLPDRPAELIDQDWSCSACGYNLRGLQTGHPCPECGHRELYRPAPRESPSYRQWLTCRIERTSQRKAWTVAIAAALLGGPWAAVAALFGTLQGGLAGTSMLLLAIVFAPVIEETMKIAAAAVVVEVRPYLFRRLEQLQTATIGSALLFAVIENILYLYVYAPNHTAEYALWRWTVCVAMHVGCTVLATRGLAVVWQRSIQEGRPPRLGLGFRALLTAIVLHAAYNAAAAGFAILLR
;
A
#
# COMPACT_ATOMS: atom_id res chain seq x y z
N MET A 1 10.71 -40.32 40.50
CA MET A 1 9.48 -40.27 39.69
C MET A 1 9.19 -38.80 39.41
N SER A 2 9.62 -38.29 38.24
CA SER A 2 9.36 -36.92 37.79
C SER A 2 8.06 -36.94 36.98
N THR A 3 7.05 -36.22 37.44
CA THR A 3 5.70 -36.19 36.84
C THR A 3 5.73 -35.45 35.51
N ALA A 4 5.17 -36.07 34.47
CA ALA A 4 5.20 -35.64 33.06
C ALA A 4 4.42 -34.36 32.73
N LYS A 5 4.14 -33.46 33.69
CA LYS A 5 3.22 -32.32 33.52
C LYS A 5 3.90 -30.97 33.26
N ASP A 6 5.23 -30.91 33.22
CA ASP A 6 6.00 -29.65 33.18
C ASP A 6 6.55 -29.25 31.79
N ARG A 7 6.17 -29.98 30.73
CA ARG A 7 6.74 -29.77 29.39
C ARG A 7 6.01 -28.75 28.52
N ASP A 8 4.81 -28.32 28.91
CA ASP A 8 3.97 -27.41 28.11
C ASP A 8 3.72 -26.06 28.81
N SER A 9 4.73 -25.55 29.53
CA SER A 9 4.69 -24.21 30.12
C SER A 9 5.17 -23.18 29.11
N VAL A 10 4.44 -22.07 28.94
CA VAL A 10 4.85 -20.92 28.11
C VAL A 10 6.20 -20.33 28.56
N PHE A 11 6.58 -20.58 29.82
CA PHE A 11 7.86 -20.16 30.40
C PHE A 11 9.03 -21.06 30.00
N ASN A 12 8.77 -22.17 29.30
CA ASN A 12 9.78 -23.10 28.79
C ASN A 12 10.10 -22.86 27.30
N GLU A 13 9.59 -21.78 26.72
CA GLU A 13 9.92 -21.37 25.36
C GLU A 13 11.44 -21.16 25.21
N PRO A 14 12.08 -21.69 24.15
CA PRO A 14 13.54 -21.69 24.00
C PRO A 14 14.22 -20.33 24.16
N HIS A 15 13.51 -19.23 23.84
CA HIS A 15 14.03 -17.87 23.91
C HIS A 15 13.90 -17.21 25.29
N LEU A 16 13.20 -17.84 26.25
CA LEU A 16 13.07 -17.36 27.64
C LEU A 16 14.01 -18.10 28.59
N ARG A 17 14.80 -19.07 28.10
CA ARG A 17 15.71 -19.83 28.94
C ARG A 17 17.01 -19.04 29.20
N PRO A 18 17.54 -19.08 30.43
CA PRO A 18 18.76 -18.34 30.79
C PRO A 18 20.04 -18.84 30.08
N ASP A 19 20.00 -20.00 29.43
CA ASP A 19 21.06 -20.58 28.60
C ASP A 19 20.96 -20.20 27.11
N ALA A 20 20.01 -19.36 26.71
CA ALA A 20 19.83 -18.86 25.33
C ALA A 20 20.97 -17.94 24.82
N GLY A 21 22.13 -17.92 25.48
CA GLY A 21 23.31 -17.14 25.08
C GLY A 21 23.98 -17.64 23.80
N SER A 22 23.67 -18.85 23.33
CA SER A 22 24.06 -19.27 21.98
C SER A 22 23.01 -18.78 20.99
N LEU A 23 23.33 -17.73 20.23
CA LEU A 23 22.59 -17.32 19.04
C LEU A 23 22.13 -18.56 18.27
N ASP A 24 20.81 -18.71 18.12
CA ASP A 24 20.24 -19.79 17.33
C ASP A 24 20.92 -19.78 15.94
N PRO A 25 21.42 -20.92 15.45
CA PRO A 25 21.89 -21.04 14.07
C PRO A 25 20.90 -20.46 13.05
N SER A 26 19.59 -20.46 13.36
CA SER A 26 18.56 -19.83 12.55
C SER A 26 18.64 -18.30 12.55
N GLU A 27 18.87 -17.67 13.70
CA GLU A 27 19.02 -16.21 13.84
C GLU A 27 20.31 -15.72 13.18
N SER A 28 21.42 -16.41 13.40
CA SER A 28 22.69 -16.07 12.75
C SER A 28 22.70 -16.40 11.24
N LYS A 29 21.78 -17.25 10.76
CA LYS A 29 21.49 -17.45 9.32
C LYS A 29 20.60 -16.32 8.77
N ALA A 30 19.61 -15.87 9.54
CA ALA A 30 18.74 -14.74 9.19
C ALA A 30 19.55 -13.42 9.12
N GLU A 31 20.44 -13.17 10.08
CA GLU A 31 21.31 -12.00 10.10
C GLU A 31 22.33 -12.01 8.94
N ARG A 32 22.86 -13.20 8.58
CA ARG A 32 23.66 -13.38 7.36
C ARG A 32 22.85 -13.16 6.08
N ALA A 33 21.57 -13.49 6.06
CA ALA A 33 20.69 -13.23 4.91
C ALA A 33 20.36 -11.73 4.79
N LEU A 34 20.11 -11.04 5.91
CA LEU A 34 19.84 -9.61 5.97
C LEU A 34 21.07 -8.77 5.61
N SER A 35 22.26 -9.11 6.14
CA SER A 35 23.52 -8.44 5.81
C SER A 35 23.92 -8.61 4.35
N LYS A 36 23.73 -9.81 3.77
CA LYS A 36 23.91 -10.03 2.31
C LYS A 36 22.87 -9.29 1.47
N GLY A 37 21.65 -9.14 1.97
CA GLY A 37 20.59 -8.35 1.32
C GLY A 37 20.88 -6.84 1.31
N ALA A 38 21.52 -6.32 2.35
CA ALA A 38 21.88 -4.91 2.47
C ALA A 38 23.06 -4.51 1.58
N ALA A 39 24.01 -5.41 1.31
CA ALA A 39 25.23 -5.12 0.56
C ALA A 39 25.09 -5.22 -0.98
N GLY A 40 24.02 -5.84 -1.51
CA GLY A 40 23.88 -6.14 -2.95
C GLY A 40 22.60 -5.64 -3.63
N SER A 41 21.84 -4.73 -3.01
CA SER A 41 20.45 -4.46 -3.44
C SER A 41 20.29 -3.69 -4.77
N GLY A 42 21.38 -3.18 -5.36
CA GLY A 42 21.34 -2.42 -6.61
C GLY A 42 21.16 -3.29 -7.86
N GLU A 43 22.02 -4.28 -8.04
CA GLU A 43 22.06 -5.13 -9.26
C GLU A 43 20.93 -6.17 -9.30
N ARG A 44 20.39 -6.58 -8.13
CA ARG A 44 19.48 -7.73 -8.06
C ARG A 44 18.13 -7.49 -8.74
N TYR A 45 17.70 -6.24 -8.89
CA TYR A 45 16.39 -5.93 -9.47
C TYR A 45 16.38 -5.83 -10.99
N GLU A 46 17.49 -5.45 -11.63
CA GLU A 46 17.54 -5.33 -13.10
C GLU A 46 17.29 -6.68 -13.79
N ASN A 47 17.68 -7.77 -13.13
CA ASN A 47 17.54 -9.15 -13.58
C ASN A 47 16.48 -9.95 -12.79
N ALA A 48 15.73 -9.30 -11.89
CA ALA A 48 14.65 -9.97 -11.18
C ALA A 48 13.50 -10.24 -12.17
N PRO A 49 12.99 -11.46 -12.25
CA PRO A 49 11.83 -11.75 -13.07
C PRO A 49 10.61 -10.95 -12.60
N SER A 50 9.73 -10.59 -13.54
CA SER A 50 8.52 -9.84 -13.22
C SER A 50 7.55 -10.70 -12.40
N VAL A 51 7.36 -10.37 -11.13
CA VAL A 51 6.38 -11.03 -10.23
C VAL A 51 4.92 -10.64 -10.57
N TYR A 52 4.73 -9.51 -11.25
CA TYR A 52 3.40 -8.89 -11.39
C TYR A 52 2.52 -9.46 -12.51
N ASP A 53 3.07 -10.35 -13.35
CA ASP A 53 2.31 -11.18 -14.28
C ASP A 53 2.22 -12.64 -13.80
N GLU A 54 2.47 -12.95 -12.52
CA GLU A 54 2.19 -14.28 -11.97
C GLU A 54 0.75 -14.40 -11.48
N PRO A 55 -0.10 -15.11 -12.22
CA PRO A 55 -0.99 -16.10 -11.66
C PRO A 55 -0.35 -17.47 -11.92
N ASP A 56 0.80 -17.77 -11.31
CA ASP A 56 1.33 -19.14 -11.29
C ASP A 56 0.60 -20.01 -10.24
N PHE A 57 -0.40 -19.44 -9.55
CA PHE A 57 -1.40 -20.16 -8.75
C PHE A 57 -2.54 -20.77 -9.58
N LEU A 58 -2.52 -20.69 -10.92
CA LEU A 58 -3.58 -21.29 -11.73
C LEU A 58 -3.48 -22.83 -11.68
N PRO A 59 -4.45 -23.52 -11.06
CA PRO A 59 -4.45 -24.98 -10.90
C PRO A 59 -4.51 -25.75 -12.23
N ASP A 60 -4.73 -25.06 -13.34
CA ASP A 60 -4.97 -25.65 -14.66
C ASP A 60 -3.74 -25.63 -15.59
N ARG A 61 -2.57 -25.14 -15.15
CA ARG A 61 -1.35 -25.35 -15.95
C ARG A 61 -0.90 -26.81 -15.80
N PRO A 62 -0.63 -27.52 -16.91
CA PRO A 62 -0.07 -28.86 -16.83
C PRO A 62 1.21 -28.81 -16.02
N ALA A 63 1.44 -29.84 -15.20
CA ALA A 63 2.62 -29.97 -14.36
C ALA A 63 3.88 -30.05 -15.23
N GLU A 64 4.43 -28.89 -15.56
CA GLU A 64 5.64 -28.75 -16.36
C GLU A 64 6.86 -29.09 -15.50
N LEU A 65 7.83 -29.72 -16.16
CA LEU A 65 9.12 -30.02 -15.56
C LEU A 65 9.91 -28.72 -15.36
N ILE A 66 10.64 -28.65 -14.26
CA ILE A 66 11.60 -27.59 -13.98
C ILE A 66 12.78 -27.80 -14.94
N ASP A 67 12.94 -26.94 -15.94
CA ASP A 67 13.94 -27.08 -17.00
C ASP A 67 15.30 -26.44 -16.67
N GLN A 68 15.36 -25.68 -15.58
CA GLN A 68 16.54 -24.96 -15.08
C GLN A 68 16.97 -25.42 -13.70
N ASP A 69 18.21 -25.09 -13.31
CA ASP A 69 18.69 -25.39 -11.96
C ASP A 69 17.89 -24.61 -10.92
N TRP A 70 17.34 -25.33 -9.95
CA TRP A 70 16.55 -24.75 -8.89
C TRP A 70 16.78 -25.50 -7.59
N SER A 71 17.49 -24.87 -6.66
CA SER A 71 17.80 -25.48 -5.37
C SER A 71 16.60 -25.41 -4.42
N CYS A 72 16.28 -26.53 -3.79
CA CYS A 72 15.36 -26.60 -2.67
C CYS A 72 15.82 -25.67 -1.54
N SER A 73 14.93 -24.82 -1.03
CA SER A 73 15.20 -23.86 0.04
C SER A 73 15.53 -24.52 1.38
N ALA A 74 15.10 -25.77 1.58
CA ALA A 74 15.36 -26.53 2.80
C ALA A 74 16.75 -27.22 2.79
N CYS A 75 17.05 -28.01 1.76
CA CYS A 75 18.27 -28.85 1.74
C CYS A 75 19.29 -28.52 0.64
N GLY A 76 18.94 -27.65 -0.32
CA GLY A 76 19.82 -27.26 -1.43
C GLY A 76 19.82 -28.20 -2.64
N TYR A 77 19.11 -29.35 -2.58
CA TYR A 77 19.00 -30.29 -3.71
C TYR A 77 18.45 -29.61 -4.97
N ASN A 78 19.03 -29.91 -6.14
CA ASN A 78 18.59 -29.35 -7.42
C ASN A 78 17.32 -30.05 -7.92
N LEU A 79 16.22 -29.29 -8.00
CA LEU A 79 14.90 -29.73 -8.39
C LEU A 79 14.69 -29.78 -9.92
N ARG A 80 15.73 -29.50 -10.72
CA ARG A 80 15.66 -29.62 -12.18
C ARG A 80 15.19 -31.02 -12.59
N GLY A 81 14.22 -31.06 -13.51
CA GLY A 81 13.60 -32.28 -14.01
C GLY A 81 12.43 -32.79 -13.16
N LEU A 82 12.06 -32.13 -12.07
CA LEU A 82 10.85 -32.44 -11.30
C LEU A 82 9.69 -31.56 -11.72
N GLN A 83 8.46 -31.98 -11.43
CA GLN A 83 7.28 -31.14 -11.60
C GLN A 83 7.22 -30.07 -10.50
N THR A 84 6.72 -28.88 -10.84
CA THR A 84 6.48 -27.82 -9.84
C THR A 84 5.52 -28.33 -8.75
N GLY A 85 5.85 -28.11 -7.47
CA GLY A 85 5.08 -28.62 -6.32
C GLY A 85 5.34 -30.09 -5.94
N HIS A 86 6.16 -30.81 -6.71
CA HIS A 86 6.62 -32.15 -6.34
C HIS A 86 7.48 -32.08 -5.06
N PRO A 87 7.33 -33.01 -4.10
CA PRO A 87 8.21 -33.04 -2.92
C PRO A 87 9.65 -33.27 -3.34
N CYS A 88 10.57 -32.54 -2.70
CA CYS A 88 11.99 -32.72 -2.87
C CYS A 88 12.38 -34.18 -2.55
N PRO A 89 13.08 -34.90 -3.45
CA PRO A 89 13.46 -36.30 -3.24
C PRO A 89 14.34 -36.53 -2.00
N GLU A 90 15.11 -35.52 -1.60
CA GLU A 90 16.04 -35.62 -0.46
C GLU A 90 15.36 -35.35 0.90
N CYS A 91 14.53 -34.31 1.00
CA CYS A 91 14.00 -33.84 2.28
C CYS A 91 12.48 -33.79 2.38
N GLY A 92 11.75 -34.11 1.30
CA GLY A 92 10.30 -34.06 1.25
C GLY A 92 9.69 -32.64 1.20
N HIS A 93 10.50 -31.57 1.34
CA HIS A 93 10.02 -30.19 1.26
C HIS A 93 9.37 -29.89 -0.10
N ARG A 94 8.24 -29.17 -0.09
CA ARG A 94 7.53 -28.76 -1.31
C ARG A 94 7.76 -27.29 -1.54
N GLU A 95 8.45 -26.98 -2.62
CA GLU A 95 8.52 -25.62 -3.11
C GLU A 95 7.20 -25.23 -3.77
N LEU A 96 6.55 -24.19 -3.23
CA LEU A 96 5.29 -23.68 -3.75
C LEU A 96 5.50 -22.61 -4.84
N TYR A 97 6.71 -22.06 -4.97
CA TYR A 97 6.98 -20.93 -5.84
C TYR A 97 7.92 -21.33 -6.98
N ARG A 98 7.46 -21.25 -8.23
CA ARG A 98 8.29 -21.59 -9.39
C ARG A 98 9.33 -20.50 -9.64
N PRO A 99 10.61 -20.82 -9.90
CA PRO A 99 11.54 -19.83 -10.41
C PRO A 99 11.09 -19.46 -11.82
N ALA A 100 11.09 -18.17 -12.14
CA ALA A 100 10.65 -17.73 -13.46
C ALA A 100 11.45 -18.45 -14.57
N PRO A 101 10.79 -18.83 -15.69
CA PRO A 101 11.47 -19.43 -16.84
C PRO A 101 12.68 -18.59 -17.29
N ARG A 102 13.75 -19.24 -17.79
CA ARG A 102 14.97 -18.55 -18.27
C ARG A 102 14.71 -17.43 -19.28
N GLU A 103 13.70 -17.62 -20.11
CA GLU A 103 13.30 -16.66 -21.16
C GLU A 103 12.30 -15.60 -20.67
N SER A 104 11.93 -15.62 -19.39
CA SER A 104 10.99 -14.65 -18.84
C SER A 104 11.62 -13.26 -18.84
N PRO A 105 10.90 -12.23 -19.32
CA PRO A 105 11.42 -10.88 -19.30
C PRO A 105 11.64 -10.43 -17.85
N SER A 106 12.75 -9.72 -17.62
CA SER A 106 12.96 -9.06 -16.33
C SER A 106 11.86 -8.03 -16.08
N TYR A 107 11.65 -7.65 -14.82
CA TYR A 107 10.63 -6.64 -14.50
C TYR A 107 10.83 -5.34 -15.31
N ARG A 108 12.08 -4.90 -15.52
CA ARG A 108 12.37 -3.74 -16.37
C ARG A 108 11.91 -3.98 -17.81
N GLN A 109 12.26 -5.12 -18.42
CA GLN A 109 11.87 -5.44 -19.81
C GLN A 109 10.35 -5.50 -19.96
N TRP A 110 9.67 -6.14 -19.00
CA TRP A 110 8.22 -6.17 -18.93
C TRP A 110 7.62 -4.76 -18.84
N LEU A 111 8.12 -3.94 -17.91
CA LEU A 111 7.60 -2.59 -17.68
C LEU A 111 7.79 -1.71 -18.91
N THR A 112 8.96 -1.74 -19.53
CA THR A 112 9.25 -1.01 -20.78
C THR A 112 8.27 -1.41 -21.88
N CYS A 113 8.08 -2.70 -22.11
CA CYS A 113 7.11 -3.21 -23.08
C CYS A 113 5.67 -2.75 -22.78
N ARG A 114 5.26 -2.74 -21.51
CA ARG A 114 3.94 -2.25 -21.08
C ARG A 114 3.78 -0.73 -21.28
N ILE A 115 4.82 0.07 -21.01
CA ILE A 115 4.82 1.52 -21.24
C ILE A 115 4.64 1.81 -22.74
N GLU A 116 5.40 1.13 -23.60
CA GLU A 116 5.33 1.29 -25.06
C GLU A 116 3.95 0.93 -25.61
N ARG A 117 3.34 -0.15 -25.11
CA ARG A 117 2.00 -0.59 -25.51
C ARG A 117 0.86 0.25 -24.95
N THR A 118 1.12 1.08 -23.93
CA THR A 118 0.07 1.86 -23.28
C THR A 118 -0.18 3.16 -24.03
N SER A 119 -1.34 3.27 -24.66
CA SER A 119 -1.72 4.50 -25.39
C SER A 119 -2.00 5.67 -24.43
N GLN A 120 -1.77 6.90 -24.91
CA GLN A 120 -2.03 8.11 -24.14
C GLN A 120 -3.51 8.23 -23.74
N ARG A 121 -4.43 7.80 -24.61
CA ARG A 121 -5.87 7.77 -24.34
C ARG A 121 -6.19 6.88 -23.15
N LYS A 122 -5.67 5.65 -23.15
CA LYS A 122 -5.87 4.70 -22.06
C LYS A 122 -5.37 5.26 -20.72
N ALA A 123 -4.19 5.87 -20.71
CA ALA A 123 -3.62 6.48 -19.52
C ALA A 123 -4.48 7.64 -18.97
N TRP A 124 -5.01 8.51 -19.84
CA TRP A 124 -5.93 9.57 -19.42
C TRP A 124 -7.29 9.04 -18.94
N THR A 125 -7.83 8.01 -19.59
CA THR A 125 -9.06 7.34 -19.12
C THR A 125 -8.88 6.79 -17.71
N VAL A 126 -7.74 6.16 -17.41
CA VAL A 126 -7.42 5.65 -16.06
C VAL A 126 -7.29 6.79 -15.07
N ALA A 127 -6.63 7.90 -15.44
CA ALA A 127 -6.50 9.07 -14.56
C ALA A 127 -7.86 9.68 -14.18
N ILE A 128 -8.75 9.85 -15.17
CA ILE A 128 -10.11 10.38 -14.94
C ILE A 128 -10.93 9.41 -14.10
N ALA A 129 -10.87 8.10 -14.41
CA ALA A 129 -11.57 7.09 -13.61
C ALA A 129 -11.08 7.09 -12.16
N ALA A 130 -9.78 7.17 -11.92
CA ALA A 130 -9.22 7.25 -10.57
C ALA A 130 -9.67 8.53 -9.83
N ALA A 131 -9.73 9.68 -10.51
CA ALA A 131 -10.26 10.92 -9.95
C ALA A 131 -11.73 10.79 -9.53
N LEU A 132 -12.56 10.16 -10.35
CA LEU A 132 -13.98 10.00 -10.08
C LEU A 132 -14.28 8.98 -8.97
N LEU A 133 -13.39 8.01 -8.73
CA LEU A 133 -13.61 6.96 -7.75
C LEU A 133 -13.09 7.32 -6.35
N GLY A 134 -11.94 8.01 -6.25
CA GLY A 134 -11.31 8.26 -4.95
C GLY A 134 -12.14 9.14 -4.01
N GLY A 135 -12.67 10.25 -4.54
CA GLY A 135 -13.42 11.22 -3.74
C GLY A 135 -14.72 10.69 -3.14
N PRO A 136 -15.61 10.08 -3.95
CA PRO A 136 -16.84 9.47 -3.45
C PRO A 136 -16.58 8.31 -2.48
N TRP A 137 -15.55 7.49 -2.74
CA TRP A 137 -15.21 6.39 -1.83
C TRP A 137 -14.71 6.90 -0.48
N ALA A 138 -13.93 7.98 -0.46
CA ALA A 138 -13.51 8.65 0.77
C ALA A 138 -14.70 9.19 1.58
N ALA A 139 -15.68 9.81 0.92
CA ALA A 139 -16.88 10.32 1.58
C ALA A 139 -17.72 9.17 2.18
N VAL A 140 -17.91 8.08 1.43
CA VAL A 140 -18.61 6.88 1.90
C VAL A 140 -17.88 6.26 3.10
N ALA A 141 -16.56 6.10 3.03
CA ALA A 141 -15.78 5.53 4.13
C ALA A 141 -15.88 6.37 5.41
N ALA A 142 -15.83 7.70 5.30
CA ALA A 142 -16.00 8.61 6.44
C ALA A 142 -17.41 8.53 7.06
N LEU A 143 -18.44 8.44 6.21
CA LEU A 143 -19.83 8.26 6.66
C LEU A 143 -20.04 6.92 7.37
N PHE A 144 -19.53 5.81 6.83
CA PHE A 144 -19.62 4.49 7.47
C PHE A 144 -18.92 4.45 8.83
N GLY A 145 -17.74 5.09 8.95
CA GLY A 145 -17.03 5.21 10.23
C GLY A 145 -17.84 5.95 11.31
N THR A 146 -18.65 6.93 10.90
CA THR A 146 -19.52 7.69 11.80
C THR A 146 -20.79 6.90 12.19
N LEU A 147 -21.35 6.12 11.27
CA LEU A 147 -22.59 5.35 11.49
C LEU A 147 -22.38 4.06 12.32
N GLN A 148 -21.22 3.41 12.22
CA GLN A 148 -20.93 2.22 13.05
C GLN A 148 -20.57 2.56 14.49
N GLY A 149 -20.10 3.78 14.75
CA GLY A 149 -19.79 4.26 16.09
C GLY A 149 -21.04 4.84 16.76
N GLY A 150 -21.77 4.03 17.53
CA GLY A 150 -22.81 4.49 18.48
C GLY A 150 -22.23 5.32 19.64
N LEU A 151 -21.34 6.26 19.34
CA LEU A 151 -20.46 6.95 20.25
C LEU A 151 -21.02 8.34 20.57
N ALA A 152 -21.15 8.67 21.85
CA ALA A 152 -21.54 10.00 22.32
C ALA A 152 -20.33 10.76 22.89
N GLY A 153 -20.34 12.10 22.78
CA GLY A 153 -19.40 12.98 23.48
C GLY A 153 -17.97 12.97 22.92
N THR A 154 -16.97 12.83 23.80
CA THR A 154 -15.53 12.91 23.50
C THR A 154 -15.07 11.95 22.40
N SER A 155 -15.74 10.81 22.28
CA SER A 155 -15.48 9.80 21.26
C SER A 155 -15.76 10.31 19.83
N MET A 156 -16.74 11.21 19.65
CA MET A 156 -17.02 11.85 18.36
C MET A 156 -15.95 12.87 17.98
N LEU A 157 -15.43 13.62 18.95
CA LEU A 157 -14.35 14.59 18.72
C LEU A 157 -13.06 13.86 18.29
N LEU A 158 -12.73 12.76 18.97
CA LEU A 158 -11.57 11.94 18.64
C LEU A 158 -11.72 11.29 17.25
N LEU A 159 -12.92 10.83 16.90
CA LEU A 159 -13.22 10.33 15.55
C LEU A 159 -12.98 11.41 14.49
N ALA A 160 -13.50 12.62 14.68
CA ALA A 160 -13.41 13.72 13.71
C ALA A 160 -12.00 14.31 13.56
N ILE A 161 -11.19 14.32 14.64
CA ILE A 161 -9.86 14.92 14.62
C ILE A 161 -8.78 13.91 14.21
N VAL A 162 -8.90 12.64 14.61
CA VAL A 162 -7.81 11.67 14.42
C VAL A 162 -8.14 10.69 13.30
N PHE A 163 -9.28 10.01 13.38
CA PHE A 163 -9.59 8.90 12.48
C PHE A 163 -10.09 9.37 11.11
N ALA A 164 -10.97 10.39 11.08
CA ALA A 164 -11.51 10.91 9.84
C ALA A 164 -10.40 11.41 8.89
N PRO A 165 -9.42 12.24 9.31
CA PRO A 165 -8.32 12.65 8.44
C PRO A 165 -7.48 11.50 7.90
N VAL A 166 -7.25 10.44 8.70
CA VAL A 166 -6.53 9.24 8.24
C VAL A 166 -7.28 8.56 7.10
N ILE A 167 -8.58 8.31 7.29
CA ILE A 167 -9.43 7.68 6.28
C ILE A 167 -9.51 8.54 5.04
N GLU A 168 -9.80 9.83 5.20
CA GLU A 168 -10.03 10.76 4.10
C GLU A 168 -8.79 10.94 3.24
N GLU A 169 -7.62 11.22 3.83
CA GLU A 169 -6.40 11.42 3.05
C GLU A 169 -5.93 10.12 2.39
N THR A 170 -6.11 8.97 3.04
CA THR A 170 -5.79 7.66 2.45
C THR A 170 -6.70 7.37 1.25
N MET A 171 -8.01 7.55 1.41
CA MET A 171 -8.99 7.21 0.38
C MET A 171 -8.96 8.18 -0.81
N LYS A 172 -8.63 9.46 -0.60
CA LYS A 172 -8.48 10.43 -1.71
C LYS A 172 -7.40 10.01 -2.71
N ILE A 173 -6.34 9.32 -2.27
CA ILE A 173 -5.27 8.85 -3.16
C ILE A 173 -5.33 7.36 -3.48
N ALA A 174 -6.20 6.58 -2.81
CA ALA A 174 -6.20 5.11 -2.86
C ALA A 174 -6.29 4.57 -4.30
N ALA A 175 -7.20 5.10 -5.12
CA ALA A 175 -7.36 4.65 -6.50
C ALA A 175 -6.07 4.87 -7.33
N ALA A 176 -5.43 6.03 -7.17
CA ALA A 176 -4.16 6.32 -7.81
C ALA A 176 -3.01 5.47 -7.25
N ALA A 177 -3.00 5.23 -5.94
CA ALA A 177 -1.99 4.39 -5.27
C ALA A 177 -2.05 2.94 -5.75
N VAL A 178 -3.25 2.36 -5.89
CA VAL A 178 -3.46 1.02 -6.46
C VAL A 178 -2.97 0.97 -7.91
N VAL A 179 -3.26 2.00 -8.72
CA VAL A 179 -2.73 2.06 -10.09
C VAL A 179 -1.21 2.11 -10.07
N VAL A 180 -0.59 2.94 -9.22
CA VAL A 180 0.87 3.02 -9.11
C VAL A 180 1.47 1.69 -8.63
N GLU A 181 0.84 1.00 -7.69
CA GLU A 181 1.33 -0.25 -7.11
C GLU A 181 1.22 -1.43 -8.07
N VAL A 182 0.07 -1.58 -8.73
CA VAL A 182 -0.23 -2.77 -9.54
C VAL A 182 0.13 -2.55 -11.01
N ARG A 183 -0.10 -1.35 -11.54
CA ARG A 183 0.04 -1.04 -12.98
C ARG A 183 0.63 0.36 -13.20
N PRO A 184 1.87 0.62 -12.74
CA PRO A 184 2.48 1.96 -12.77
C PRO A 184 2.55 2.56 -14.18
N TYR A 185 2.66 1.71 -15.21
CA TYR A 185 2.68 2.10 -16.62
C TYR A 185 1.37 2.73 -17.14
N LEU A 186 0.25 2.62 -16.40
CA LEU A 186 -1.00 3.30 -16.74
C LEU A 186 -0.96 4.81 -16.45
N PHE A 187 0.00 5.27 -15.66
CA PHE A 187 0.41 6.67 -15.63
C PHE A 187 1.70 6.81 -16.44
N ARG A 188 1.65 7.57 -17.53
CA ARG A 188 2.80 7.85 -18.40
C ARG A 188 3.45 9.19 -18.08
N ARG A 189 2.69 10.11 -17.48
CA ARG A 189 3.14 11.46 -17.13
C ARG A 189 2.68 11.80 -15.73
N LEU A 190 3.46 12.64 -15.06
CA LEU A 190 3.14 13.14 -13.72
C LEU A 190 1.79 13.87 -13.70
N GLU A 191 1.47 14.60 -14.77
CA GLU A 191 0.19 15.29 -14.96
C GLU A 191 -1.01 14.37 -14.75
N GLN A 192 -0.94 13.11 -15.22
CA GLN A 192 -2.04 12.15 -15.10
C GLN A 192 -2.25 11.71 -13.67
N LEU A 193 -1.15 11.47 -12.93
CA LEU A 193 -1.20 11.16 -11.51
C LEU A 193 -1.73 12.35 -10.69
N GLN A 194 -1.31 13.57 -11.04
CA GLN A 194 -1.81 14.80 -10.41
C GLN A 194 -3.30 15.00 -10.71
N THR A 195 -3.75 14.85 -11.95
CA THR A 195 -5.16 14.94 -12.31
C THR A 195 -6.00 13.90 -11.57
N ALA A 196 -5.52 12.65 -11.46
CA ALA A 196 -6.19 11.60 -10.71
C ALA A 196 -6.41 11.99 -9.24
N THR A 197 -5.34 12.41 -8.57
CA THR A 197 -5.37 12.69 -7.12
C THR A 197 -6.04 14.02 -6.78
N ILE A 198 -5.73 15.10 -7.50
CA ILE A 198 -6.36 16.42 -7.29
C ILE A 198 -7.84 16.39 -7.69
N GLY A 199 -8.18 15.71 -8.79
CA GLY A 199 -9.58 15.54 -9.18
C GLY A 199 -10.39 14.79 -8.11
N SER A 200 -9.80 13.74 -7.51
CA SER A 200 -10.39 13.04 -6.37
C SER A 200 -10.59 13.96 -5.16
N ALA A 201 -9.60 14.78 -4.80
CA ALA A 201 -9.70 15.72 -3.69
C ALA A 201 -10.77 16.80 -3.91
N LEU A 202 -10.87 17.34 -5.12
CA LEU A 202 -11.89 18.33 -5.48
C LEU A 202 -13.28 17.71 -5.39
N LEU A 203 -13.47 16.50 -5.92
CA LEU A 203 -14.74 15.79 -5.87
C LEU A 203 -15.14 15.46 -4.42
N PHE A 204 -14.18 15.00 -3.61
CA PHE A 204 -14.40 14.83 -2.17
C PHE A 204 -14.87 16.13 -1.52
N ALA A 205 -14.15 17.23 -1.72
CA ALA A 205 -14.46 18.51 -1.10
C ALA A 205 -15.85 19.04 -1.51
N VAL A 206 -16.27 18.82 -2.77
CA VAL A 206 -17.63 19.11 -3.25
C VAL A 206 -18.67 18.31 -2.47
N ILE A 207 -18.49 16.99 -2.40
CA ILE A 207 -19.43 16.09 -1.70
C ILE A 207 -19.52 16.47 -0.23
N GLU A 208 -18.38 16.65 0.43
CA GLU A 208 -18.31 16.99 1.83
C GLU A 208 -18.95 18.35 2.12
N ASN A 209 -18.70 19.36 1.29
CA ASN A 209 -19.35 20.68 1.41
C ASN A 209 -20.88 20.57 1.30
N ILE A 210 -21.39 19.77 0.36
CA ILE A 210 -22.83 19.55 0.21
C ILE A 210 -23.41 18.89 1.47
N LEU A 211 -22.73 17.86 2.01
CA LEU A 211 -23.16 17.22 3.25
C LEU A 211 -23.17 18.19 4.43
N TYR A 212 -22.15 19.02 4.59
CA TYR A 212 -22.12 20.01 5.66
C TYR A 212 -23.22 21.07 5.54
N LEU A 213 -23.46 21.61 4.34
CA LEU A 213 -24.40 22.71 4.16
C LEU A 213 -25.86 22.26 4.18
N TYR A 214 -26.17 21.05 3.74
CA TYR A 214 -27.55 20.60 3.59
C TYR A 214 -27.96 19.50 4.58
N VAL A 215 -27.00 18.78 5.17
CA VAL A 215 -27.30 17.69 6.12
C VAL A 215 -26.89 18.08 7.54
N TYR A 216 -25.64 18.51 7.76
CA TYR A 216 -25.14 18.76 9.11
C TYR A 216 -25.48 20.16 9.66
N ALA A 217 -25.54 21.17 8.81
CA ALA A 217 -25.83 22.56 9.17
C ALA A 217 -26.83 23.20 8.18
N PRO A 218 -28.10 22.72 8.13
CA PRO A 218 -29.09 23.22 7.16
C PRO A 218 -29.44 24.71 7.35
N ASN A 219 -29.26 25.24 8.57
CA ASN A 219 -29.48 26.66 8.89
C ASN A 219 -28.16 27.45 8.97
N HIS A 220 -27.27 27.27 7.99
CA HIS A 220 -25.96 27.93 7.97
C HIS A 220 -26.02 29.40 7.51
N THR A 221 -24.99 30.17 7.86
CA THR A 221 -24.79 31.53 7.33
C THR A 221 -24.06 31.50 5.98
N ALA A 222 -24.19 32.59 5.21
CA ALA A 222 -23.45 32.74 3.95
C ALA A 222 -21.92 32.74 4.17
N GLU A 223 -21.45 33.28 5.30
CA GLU A 223 -20.04 33.29 5.68
C GLU A 223 -19.51 31.87 5.91
N TYR A 224 -20.28 31.02 6.59
CA TYR A 224 -19.92 29.62 6.79
C TYR A 224 -19.85 28.85 5.46
N ALA A 225 -20.81 29.10 4.54
CA ALA A 225 -20.78 28.51 3.22
C ALA A 225 -19.55 28.97 2.41
N LEU A 226 -19.20 30.25 2.46
CA LEU A 226 -18.03 30.79 1.79
C LEU A 226 -16.74 30.16 2.34
N TRP A 227 -16.62 30.04 3.67
CA TRP A 227 -15.49 29.38 4.32
C TRP A 227 -15.32 27.93 3.85
N ARG A 228 -16.41 27.17 3.83
CA ARG A 228 -16.44 25.77 3.34
C ARG A 228 -15.98 25.66 1.89
N TRP A 229 -16.48 26.52 1.00
CA TRP A 229 -16.13 26.49 -0.43
C TRP A 229 -14.75 27.05 -0.77
N THR A 230 -14.10 27.75 0.16
CA THR A 230 -12.77 28.32 -0.05
C THR A 230 -11.72 27.60 0.78
N VAL A 231 -11.74 27.77 2.10
CA VAL A 231 -10.72 27.28 3.02
C VAL A 231 -10.73 25.76 3.09
N CYS A 232 -11.89 25.10 3.21
CA CYS A 232 -11.92 23.64 3.28
C CYS A 232 -11.49 22.99 1.95
N VAL A 233 -11.94 23.54 0.82
CA VAL A 233 -11.48 23.06 -0.51
C VAL A 233 -9.97 23.22 -0.65
N ALA A 234 -9.43 24.39 -0.31
CA ALA A 234 -7.99 24.64 -0.36
C ALA A 234 -7.21 23.69 0.58
N MET A 235 -7.73 23.43 1.78
CA MET A 235 -7.13 22.50 2.74
C MET A 235 -7.09 21.07 2.18
N HIS A 236 -8.19 20.55 1.64
CA HIS A 236 -8.22 19.18 1.09
C HIS A 236 -7.31 19.03 -0.13
N VAL A 237 -7.35 19.98 -1.06
CA VAL A 237 -6.48 19.96 -2.23
C VAL A 237 -5.01 20.09 -1.80
N GLY A 238 -4.70 20.97 -0.85
CA GLY A 238 -3.34 21.15 -0.32
C GLY A 238 -2.78 19.89 0.34
N CYS A 239 -3.55 19.25 1.21
CA CYS A 239 -3.18 17.98 1.85
C CYS A 239 -2.97 16.87 0.79
N THR A 240 -3.88 16.77 -0.18
CA THR A 240 -3.73 15.78 -1.26
C THR A 240 -2.51 16.04 -2.13
N VAL A 241 -2.18 17.30 -2.46
CA VAL A 241 -0.95 17.63 -3.20
C VAL A 241 0.30 17.15 -2.46
N LEU A 242 0.35 17.28 -1.13
CA LEU A 242 1.45 16.75 -0.32
C LEU A 242 1.51 15.22 -0.42
N ALA A 243 0.39 14.52 -0.22
CA ALA A 243 0.34 13.07 -0.34
C ALA A 243 0.75 12.59 -1.76
N THR A 244 0.30 13.29 -2.80
CA THR A 244 0.64 13.02 -4.21
C THR A 244 2.13 13.18 -4.48
N ARG A 245 2.84 14.10 -3.81
CA ARG A 245 4.30 14.20 -3.96
C ARG A 245 5.01 12.91 -3.53
N GLY A 246 4.58 12.31 -2.42
CA GLY A 246 5.10 11.01 -1.97
C GLY A 246 4.82 9.91 -2.99
N LEU A 247 3.60 9.84 -3.49
CA LEU A 247 3.20 8.85 -4.49
C LEU A 247 3.92 9.05 -5.83
N ALA A 248 4.17 10.30 -6.23
CA ALA A 248 4.93 10.64 -7.42
C ALA A 248 6.38 10.16 -7.35
N VAL A 249 7.02 10.25 -6.18
CA VAL A 249 8.37 9.69 -5.97
C VAL A 249 8.36 8.17 -6.15
N VAL A 250 7.35 7.48 -5.61
CA VAL A 250 7.19 6.02 -5.78
C VAL A 250 7.05 5.67 -7.27
N TRP A 251 6.15 6.35 -7.96
CA TRP A 251 5.88 6.14 -9.38
C TRP A 251 7.11 6.45 -10.24
N GLN A 252 7.74 7.61 -10.07
CA GLN A 252 8.93 8.01 -10.84
C GLN A 252 10.07 7.00 -10.70
N ARG A 253 10.35 6.55 -9.48
CA ARG A 253 11.38 5.53 -9.22
C ARG A 253 11.05 4.21 -9.92
N SER A 254 9.78 3.81 -9.92
CA SER A 254 9.37 2.58 -10.62
C SER A 254 9.60 2.69 -12.13
N ILE A 255 9.17 3.80 -12.73
CA ILE A 255 9.28 4.04 -14.18
C ILE A 255 10.73 4.25 -14.63
N GLN A 256 11.52 5.05 -13.90
CA GLN A 256 12.89 5.41 -14.29
C GLN A 256 13.88 4.28 -14.04
N GLU A 257 13.78 3.62 -12.89
CA GLU A 257 14.74 2.59 -12.51
C GLU A 257 14.33 1.21 -13.05
N GLY A 258 13.09 1.05 -13.50
CA GLY A 258 12.57 -0.23 -13.96
C GLY A 258 12.43 -1.24 -12.83
N ARG A 259 11.88 -0.80 -11.69
CA ARG A 259 11.74 -1.62 -10.47
C ARG A 259 10.31 -1.59 -9.91
N PRO A 260 9.90 -2.61 -9.15
CA PRO A 260 8.62 -2.63 -8.48
C PRO A 260 8.37 -1.38 -7.60
N PRO A 261 7.14 -0.83 -7.60
CA PRO A 261 6.74 0.24 -6.69
C PRO A 261 6.92 -0.17 -5.22
N ARG A 262 7.33 0.78 -4.39
CA ARG A 262 7.42 0.61 -2.93
C ARG A 262 6.68 1.73 -2.23
N LEU A 263 5.40 1.51 -1.90
CA LEU A 263 4.52 2.54 -1.32
C LEU A 263 5.06 3.14 -0.01
N GLY A 264 5.85 2.37 0.76
CA GLY A 264 6.51 2.86 1.98
C GLY A 264 7.38 4.11 1.77
N LEU A 265 7.91 4.33 0.55
CA LEU A 265 8.66 5.56 0.23
C LEU A 265 7.78 6.82 0.25
N GLY A 266 6.49 6.69 -0.08
CA GLY A 266 5.53 7.80 -0.10
C GLY A 266 4.89 8.09 1.27
N PHE A 267 5.02 7.18 2.23
CA PHE A 267 4.28 7.21 3.50
C PHE A 267 4.48 8.51 4.30
N ARG A 268 5.71 9.04 4.35
CA ARG A 268 6.00 10.29 5.08
C ARG A 268 5.18 11.48 4.57
N ALA A 269 4.96 11.56 3.26
CA ALA A 269 4.20 12.65 2.67
C ALA A 269 2.69 12.51 2.96
N LEU A 270 2.17 11.27 2.92
CA LEU A 270 0.80 10.97 3.35
C LEU A 270 0.59 11.29 4.83
N LEU A 271 1.52 10.88 5.70
CA LEU A 271 1.44 11.18 7.13
C LEU A 271 1.45 12.68 7.40
N THR A 272 2.25 13.44 6.65
CA THR A 272 2.28 14.91 6.75
C THR A 272 0.92 15.51 6.37
N ALA A 273 0.30 15.02 5.30
CA ALA A 273 -1.05 15.45 4.89
C ALA A 273 -2.10 15.15 5.97
N ILE A 274 -2.08 13.94 6.53
CA ILE A 274 -2.99 13.51 7.61
C ILE A 274 -2.85 14.42 8.84
N VAL A 275 -1.62 14.69 9.28
CA VAL A 275 -1.36 15.53 10.46
C VAL A 275 -1.83 16.97 10.24
N LEU A 276 -1.59 17.54 9.06
CA LEU A 276 -2.04 18.90 8.75
C LEU A 276 -3.57 19.00 8.71
N HIS A 277 -4.23 17.98 8.13
CA HIS A 277 -5.68 17.91 8.13
C HIS A 277 -6.23 17.74 9.56
N ALA A 278 -5.69 16.82 10.36
CA ALA A 278 -6.06 16.65 11.75
C ALA A 278 -5.91 17.94 12.57
N ALA A 279 -4.80 18.67 12.37
CA ALA A 279 -4.57 19.96 13.01
C ALA A 279 -5.61 21.01 12.60
N TYR A 280 -5.99 21.05 11.32
CA TYR A 280 -7.07 21.91 10.83
C TYR A 280 -8.41 21.57 11.50
N ASN A 281 -8.78 20.29 11.56
CA ASN A 281 -10.02 19.85 12.21
C ASN A 281 -10.03 20.20 13.70
N ALA A 282 -8.90 20.01 14.40
CA ALA A 282 -8.77 20.38 15.80
C ALA A 282 -8.94 21.88 16.03
N ALA A 283 -8.33 22.72 15.18
CA ALA A 283 -8.46 24.17 15.26
C ALA A 283 -9.91 24.63 15.01
N ALA A 284 -10.56 24.09 13.99
CA ALA A 284 -11.96 24.39 13.67
C ALA A 284 -12.91 23.98 14.80
N ALA A 285 -12.73 22.77 15.37
CA ALA A 285 -13.52 22.29 16.49
C ALA A 285 -13.28 23.11 17.76
N GLY A 286 -12.02 23.44 18.06
CA GLY A 286 -11.66 24.27 19.22
C GLY A 286 -12.27 25.66 19.15
N PHE A 287 -12.22 26.32 17.98
CA PHE A 287 -12.85 27.61 17.77
C PHE A 287 -14.38 27.55 17.96
N ALA A 288 -15.02 26.49 17.44
CA ALA A 288 -16.45 26.27 17.61
C ALA A 288 -16.87 26.03 19.07
N ILE A 289 -15.99 25.45 19.90
CA ILE A 289 -16.24 25.26 21.34
C ILE A 289 -16.05 26.57 22.11
N LEU A 290 -15.01 27.35 21.79
CA LEU A 290 -14.68 28.59 22.51
C LEU A 290 -15.67 29.74 22.26
N LEU A 291 -16.40 29.71 21.15
CA LEU A 291 -17.39 30.74 20.80
C LEU A 291 -18.84 30.41 21.19
N ARG A 292 -19.06 29.27 21.86
CA ARG A 292 -20.36 28.93 22.46
C ARG A 292 -20.43 29.43 23.90
#